data_AF-A0A138ATS6-F1
#
_entry.id   AF-A0A138ATS6-F1
#
_cell.length_a   1.000
_cell.length_b   1.000
_cell.length_c   1.000
_cell.angle_alpha   90.00
_cell.angle_beta   90.00
_cell.angle_gamma   90.00
#
_symmetry.space_group_name_H-M   'P 1'
#
loop_
_entity.id
_entity.type
_entity.pdbx_description
1 polymer ?
#
loop_
_entity_poly.entity_id
_entity_poly.type
_entity_poly.pdbx_seq_one_letter_code
_entity_poly.pdbx_strand_id
1 'polypeptide(L)'
;MRTVALIVLVLTALTGLVVLGAWLALSSVRRARTGSGRHRRLPPLLVFGHVGFAVSAATAWIVYVFGGRAFAGWLSLALLVIVAASGLTMFVRWVPSYRSREAFDGARPSGRHRARDPRGSRRRGSSERNLPITAVLAHGALALTTVTLVILTLLG
;
A
#
# COMPACT_ATOMS: atom_id res chain seq x y z
N MET A 1 -0.86 22.28 -14.38
CA MET A 1 -0.28 21.06 -13.77
C MET A 1 -0.52 20.97 -12.26
N ARG A 2 -0.30 22.04 -11.47
CA ARG A 2 -0.48 22.08 -9.99
C ARG A 2 -1.75 21.40 -9.46
N THR A 3 -2.92 21.74 -10.00
CA THR A 3 -4.22 21.17 -9.58
C THR A 3 -4.40 19.72 -10.01
N VAL A 4 -3.85 19.33 -11.16
CA VAL A 4 -3.87 17.94 -11.64
C VAL A 4 -3.02 17.06 -10.71
N ALA A 5 -1.82 17.53 -10.34
CA ALA A 5 -0.97 16.88 -9.36
C ALA A 5 -1.68 16.72 -8.00
N LEU A 6 -2.44 17.72 -7.57
CA LEU A 6 -3.26 17.64 -6.34
C LEU A 6 -4.32 16.53 -6.44
N ILE A 7 -5.07 16.46 -7.56
CA ILE A 7 -6.10 15.44 -7.75
C ILE A 7 -5.49 14.03 -7.71
N VAL A 8 -4.39 13.82 -8.43
CA VAL A 8 -3.69 12.52 -8.45
C VAL A 8 -3.11 12.18 -7.06
N LEU A 9 -2.61 13.18 -6.34
CA LEU A 9 -2.12 13.01 -4.96
C LEU A 9 -3.25 12.56 -4.02
N VAL A 10 -4.45 13.14 -4.14
CA VAL A 10 -5.63 12.74 -3.35
C VAL A 10 -6.04 11.30 -3.69
N LEU A 11 -6.10 10.94 -4.97
CA LEU A 11 -6.41 9.56 -5.39
C LEU A 11 -5.37 8.56 -4.88
N THR A 12 -4.09 8.94 -4.88
CA THR A 12 -2.99 8.13 -4.33
C THR A 12 -3.18 7.91 -2.83
N ALA A 13 -3.50 8.97 -2.08
CA ALA A 13 -3.75 8.91 -0.64
C ALA A 13 -4.96 8.01 -0.29
N LEU A 14 -6.08 8.18 -1.00
CA LEU A 14 -7.29 7.35 -0.82
C LEU A 14 -6.99 5.87 -1.09
N THR A 15 -6.28 5.58 -2.18
CA THR A 15 -5.88 4.21 -2.51
C THR A 15 -4.99 3.62 -1.42
N GLY A 16 -4.07 4.42 -0.87
CA GLY A 16 -3.22 4.03 0.26
C GLY A 16 -4.01 3.69 1.52
N LEU A 17 -5.05 4.49 1.85
CA LEU A 17 -5.94 4.20 2.97
C LEU A 17 -6.70 2.89 2.80
N VAL A 18 -7.20 2.61 1.59
CA VAL A 18 -7.91 1.36 1.29
C VAL A 18 -6.99 0.16 1.48
N VAL A 19 -5.75 0.23 0.97
CA VAL A 19 -4.73 -0.82 1.13
C VAL A 19 -4.42 -1.04 2.62
N LEU A 20 -4.27 0.04 3.40
CA LEU A 20 -4.01 -0.05 4.83
C LEU A 20 -5.20 -0.66 5.59
N GLY A 21 -6.43 -0.26 5.27
CA GLY A 21 -7.66 -0.80 5.87
C GLY A 21 -7.83 -2.29 5.60
N ALA A 22 -7.62 -2.71 4.35
CA ALA A 22 -7.62 -4.13 3.99
C ALA A 22 -6.56 -4.90 4.81
N TRP A 23 -5.34 -4.35 4.92
CA TRP A 23 -4.27 -4.99 5.69
C TRP A 23 -4.62 -5.15 7.18
N LEU A 24 -5.21 -4.12 7.80
CA LEU A 24 -5.64 -4.16 9.20
C LEU A 24 -6.73 -5.22 9.41
N ALA A 25 -7.74 -5.28 8.55
CA ALA A 25 -8.83 -6.26 8.62
C ALA A 25 -8.34 -7.71 8.44
N LEU A 26 -7.43 -7.95 7.49
CA LEU A 26 -6.81 -9.26 7.30
C LEU A 26 -5.89 -9.65 8.47
N SER A 27 -5.27 -8.66 9.13
CA SER A 27 -4.38 -8.89 10.29
C SER A 27 -5.13 -9.18 11.60
N SER A 28 -6.33 -8.62 11.79
CA SER A 28 -7.16 -8.84 12.97
C SER A 28 -7.77 -10.24 12.97
N VAL A 29 -8.33 -10.65 11.82
CA VAL A 29 -8.87 -12.00 11.60
C VAL A 29 -7.80 -13.09 11.81
N ARG A 30 -6.56 -12.82 11.43
CA ARG A 30 -5.43 -13.74 11.63
C ARG A 30 -5.02 -13.84 13.11
N ARG A 31 -5.04 -12.71 13.83
CA ARG A 31 -4.77 -12.65 15.27
C ARG A 31 -5.76 -13.48 16.08
N ALA A 32 -7.05 -13.43 15.70
CA ALA A 32 -8.10 -14.22 16.32
C ALA A 32 -7.91 -15.74 16.08
N ARG A 33 -7.37 -16.13 14.92
CA ARG A 33 -7.17 -17.54 14.54
C ARG A 33 -5.91 -18.20 15.09
N THR A 34 -4.83 -17.46 15.31
CA THR A 34 -3.51 -18.05 15.60
C THR A 34 -2.95 -17.66 16.97
N GLY A 35 -3.80 -17.31 17.94
CA GLY A 35 -3.46 -17.16 19.36
C GLY A 35 -2.01 -16.74 19.64
N SER A 36 -1.70 -15.46 19.46
CA SER A 36 -0.39 -14.84 19.72
C SER A 36 0.83 -15.46 18.98
N GLY A 37 1.22 -14.82 17.88
CA GLY A 37 2.54 -15.03 17.26
C GLY A 37 3.31 -13.72 17.22
N ARG A 38 4.39 -13.63 18.01
CA ARG A 38 5.24 -12.43 18.23
C ARG A 38 6.17 -12.12 17.05
N HIS A 39 5.85 -12.55 15.82
CA HIS A 39 6.82 -12.57 14.73
C HIS A 39 6.63 -11.44 13.71
N ARG A 40 7.65 -10.56 13.66
CA ARG A 40 7.98 -9.58 12.62
C ARG A 40 6.82 -8.68 12.20
N ARG A 41 6.35 -7.84 13.12
CA ARG A 41 5.59 -6.64 12.75
C ARG A 41 6.50 -5.78 11.86
N LEU A 42 5.96 -5.22 10.77
CA LEU A 42 6.58 -4.03 10.20
C LEU A 42 6.76 -3.04 11.37
N PRO A 43 7.96 -2.44 11.55
CA PRO A 43 8.17 -1.43 12.57
C PRO A 43 7.01 -0.44 12.51
N PRO A 44 6.18 -0.33 13.56
CA PRO A 44 5.04 0.59 13.55
C PRO A 44 5.49 1.99 13.14
N LEU A 45 6.70 2.36 13.55
CA LEU A 45 7.39 3.58 13.16
C LEU A 45 7.49 3.81 11.64
N LEU A 46 7.76 2.77 10.84
CA LEU A 46 7.81 2.92 9.38
C LEU A 46 6.43 3.20 8.81
N VAL A 47 5.40 2.49 9.29
CA VAL A 47 4.01 2.64 8.80
C VAL A 47 3.45 4.01 9.16
N PHE A 48 3.53 4.39 10.44
CA PHE A 48 3.09 5.70 10.90
C PHE A 48 3.94 6.82 10.30
N GLY A 49 5.25 6.61 10.12
CA GLY A 49 6.15 7.54 9.45
C GLY A 49 5.73 7.80 8.01
N HIS A 50 5.49 6.76 7.21
CA HIS A 50 5.04 6.90 5.82
C HIS A 50 3.73 7.70 5.71
N VAL A 51 2.74 7.40 6.55
CA VAL A 51 1.46 8.13 6.56
C VAL A 51 1.67 9.58 6.99
N GLY A 52 2.46 9.82 8.04
CA GLY A 52 2.77 11.17 8.52
C GLY A 52 3.49 12.02 7.48
N PHE A 53 4.49 11.45 6.79
CA PHE A 53 5.17 12.12 5.69
C PHE A 53 4.26 12.35 4.48
N ALA A 54 3.35 11.43 4.17
CA ALA A 54 2.39 11.57 3.08
C ALA A 54 1.38 12.70 3.34
N VAL A 55 0.86 12.78 4.57
CA VAL A 55 -0.01 13.89 4.99
C VAL A 55 0.75 15.21 4.93
N SER A 56 1.98 15.26 5.45
CA SER A 56 2.81 16.47 5.43
C SER A 56 3.12 16.92 4.00
N ALA A 57 3.41 15.98 3.09
CA ALA A 57 3.62 16.27 1.68
C ALA A 57 2.36 16.86 1.05
N ALA A 58 1.19 16.26 1.30
CA ALA A 58 -0.09 16.76 0.80
C ALA A 58 -0.40 18.16 1.32
N THR A 59 -0.18 18.43 2.61
CA THR A 59 -0.36 19.76 3.19
C THR A 59 0.59 20.78 2.55
N ALA A 60 1.87 20.45 2.39
CA ALA A 60 2.84 21.33 1.73
C ALA A 60 2.44 21.61 0.26
N TRP A 61 1.95 20.61 -0.47
CA TRP A 61 1.46 20.79 -1.84
C TRP A 61 0.22 21.68 -1.91
N ILE A 62 -0.75 21.51 -1.00
CA ILE A 62 -1.92 22.38 -0.88
C ILE A 62 -1.49 23.84 -0.65
N VAL A 63 -0.56 24.07 0.29
CA VAL A 63 -0.01 25.41 0.56
C VAL A 63 0.69 25.99 -0.67
N TYR A 64 1.41 25.17 -1.45
CA TYR A 64 1.99 25.60 -2.72
C TYR A 64 0.89 26.02 -3.69
N VAL A 65 -0.11 25.16 -3.94
CA VAL A 65 -1.21 25.42 -4.89
C VAL A 65 -1.90 26.75 -4.59
N PHE A 66 -2.32 26.99 -3.35
CA PHE A 66 -3.11 28.18 -2.99
C PHE A 66 -2.25 29.40 -2.61
N GLY A 67 -1.11 29.19 -1.97
CA GLY A 67 -0.26 30.28 -1.49
C GLY A 67 0.84 30.72 -2.47
N GLY A 68 1.07 29.97 -3.55
CA GLY A 68 2.08 30.31 -4.57
C GLY A 68 3.54 30.21 -4.11
N ARG A 69 3.80 29.77 -2.87
CA ARG A 69 5.14 29.78 -2.25
C ARG A 69 6.02 28.67 -2.81
N ALA A 70 6.99 29.00 -3.67
CA ALA A 70 7.89 28.02 -4.31
C ALA A 70 8.55 27.05 -3.32
N PHE A 71 8.97 27.55 -2.15
CA PHE A 71 9.52 26.73 -1.07
C PHE A 71 8.59 25.58 -0.63
N ALA A 72 7.28 25.81 -0.55
CA ALA A 72 6.32 24.77 -0.16
C ALA A 72 6.24 23.63 -1.20
N GLY A 73 6.44 23.95 -2.49
CA GLY A 73 6.49 22.97 -3.57
C GLY A 73 7.73 22.08 -3.45
N TRP A 74 8.91 22.67 -3.24
CA TRP A 74 10.16 21.93 -3.02
C TRP A 74 10.13 21.08 -1.75
N LEU A 75 9.56 21.62 -0.66
CA LEU A 75 9.37 20.87 0.58
C LEU A 75 8.46 19.66 0.36
N SER A 76 7.34 19.84 -0.35
CA SER A 76 6.46 18.73 -0.73
C SER A 76 7.19 17.67 -1.55
N LEU A 77 8.04 18.06 -2.50
CA LEU A 77 8.82 17.12 -3.29
C LEU A 77 9.79 16.32 -2.41
N ALA A 78 10.52 16.97 -1.50
CA ALA A 78 11.42 16.29 -0.57
C ALA A 78 10.66 15.29 0.32
N LEU A 79 9.48 15.67 0.82
CA LEU A 79 8.62 14.77 1.59
C LEU A 79 8.12 13.59 0.76
N LEU A 80 7.73 13.79 -0.51
CA LEU A 80 7.33 12.70 -1.41
C LEU A 80 8.46 11.69 -1.65
N VAL A 81 9.72 12.13 -1.73
CA VAL A 81 10.88 11.22 -1.83
C VAL A 81 11.00 10.34 -0.58
N ILE A 82 10.84 10.93 0.63
CA ILE A 82 10.86 10.18 1.89
C ILE A 82 9.70 9.18 1.95
N VAL A 83 8.49 9.59 1.52
CA VAL A 83 7.30 8.74 1.43
C VAL A 83 7.55 7.56 0.50
N ALA A 84 8.10 7.82 -0.69
CA ALA A 84 8.39 6.80 -1.70
C ALA A 84 9.43 5.79 -1.21
N ALA A 85 10.53 6.27 -0.60
CA ALA A 85 11.55 5.41 0.00
C ALA A 85 10.94 4.54 1.11
N SER A 86 10.13 5.13 2.00
CA SER A 86 9.43 4.41 3.06
C SER A 86 8.48 3.34 2.49
N GLY A 87 7.68 3.67 1.48
CA GLY A 87 6.78 2.73 0.82
C GLY A 87 7.52 1.57 0.14
N LEU A 88 8.64 1.86 -0.52
CA LEU A 88 9.50 0.84 -1.11
C LEU A 88 10.07 -0.11 -0.06
N THR A 89 10.53 0.39 1.09
CA THR A 89 11.01 -0.49 2.18
C THR A 89 9.92 -1.41 2.71
N MET A 90 8.68 -0.93 2.82
CA MET A 90 7.55 -1.78 3.21
C MET A 90 7.26 -2.86 2.17
N PHE A 91 7.26 -2.49 0.89
CA PHE A 91 7.03 -3.40 -0.23
C PHE A 91 8.09 -4.50 -0.28
N VAL A 92 9.38 -4.13 -0.22
CA VAL A 92 10.51 -5.09 -0.25
C VAL A 92 10.45 -6.05 0.94
N ARG A 93 10.10 -5.57 2.14
CA ARG A 93 9.95 -6.43 3.32
C ARG A 93 8.74 -7.36 3.25
N TRP A 94 7.71 -6.98 2.50
CA TRP A 94 6.48 -7.74 2.35
C TRP A 94 6.60 -8.88 1.33
N VAL A 95 7.33 -8.68 0.22
CA VAL A 95 7.44 -9.66 -0.89
C VAL A 95 7.89 -11.06 -0.45
N PRO A 96 8.96 -11.25 0.36
CA PRO A 96 9.37 -12.59 0.80
C PRO A 96 8.28 -13.31 1.62
N SER A 97 7.55 -12.57 2.45
CA SER A 97 6.48 -13.13 3.28
C SER A 97 5.28 -13.61 2.48
N TYR A 98 5.07 -13.06 1.28
CA TYR A 98 4.05 -13.52 0.34
C TYR A 98 4.50 -14.78 -0.40
N ARG A 99 5.72 -14.80 -0.94
CA ARG A 99 6.29 -15.96 -1.67
C ARG A 99 6.39 -17.22 -0.81
N SER A 100 6.79 -17.10 0.46
CA SER A 100 6.85 -18.24 1.39
C SER A 100 5.48 -18.86 1.64
N ARG A 101 4.39 -18.10 1.49
CA ARG A 101 3.02 -18.60 1.68
C ARG A 101 2.52 -19.35 0.46
N GLU A 102 2.79 -18.83 -0.74
CA GLU A 102 2.48 -19.56 -1.98
C GLU A 102 3.24 -20.88 -2.03
N ALA A 103 4.51 -20.90 -1.59
CA ALA A 103 5.29 -22.13 -1.47
C ALA A 103 4.67 -23.10 -0.43
N PHE A 104 4.22 -22.62 0.72
CA PHE A 104 3.57 -23.47 1.75
C PHE A 104 2.19 -23.99 1.30
N ASP A 105 1.40 -23.16 0.63
CA ASP A 105 0.09 -23.57 0.09
C ASP A 105 0.25 -24.53 -1.11
N GLY A 106 1.32 -24.40 -1.91
CA GLY A 106 1.66 -25.32 -2.99
C GLY A 106 2.33 -26.63 -2.53
N ALA A 107 2.99 -26.63 -1.38
CA ALA A 107 3.62 -27.81 -0.77
C ALA A 107 2.67 -28.62 0.12
N ARG A 108 1.43 -28.16 0.37
CA ARG A 108 0.41 -29.01 0.98
C ARG A 108 0.17 -30.20 0.04
N PRO A 109 0.38 -31.46 0.48
CA PRO A 109 0.06 -32.60 -0.35
C PRO A 109 -1.42 -32.54 -0.68
N SER A 110 -1.76 -32.62 -1.97
CA SER A 110 -3.10 -32.96 -2.45
C SER A 110 -3.40 -34.43 -2.10
N GLY A 111 -3.39 -34.74 -0.81
CA GLY A 111 -3.56 -36.06 -0.23
C GLY A 111 -4.96 -36.28 0.33
N ARG A 112 -5.89 -36.59 -0.59
CA ARG A 112 -7.05 -37.50 -0.51
C ARG A 112 -7.93 -37.58 0.76
N HIS A 113 -9.22 -37.34 0.48
CA HIS A 113 -10.48 -37.87 1.06
C HIS A 113 -11.05 -37.32 2.39
N ARG A 114 -12.17 -36.57 2.27
CA ARG A 114 -13.51 -37.12 2.52
C ARG A 114 -14.62 -36.21 1.95
N ALA A 115 -15.67 -36.90 1.46
CA ALA A 115 -16.99 -36.43 1.05
C ALA A 115 -17.11 -35.54 -0.20
N ARG A 116 -17.64 -36.15 -1.25
CA ARG A 116 -18.30 -35.48 -2.38
C ARG A 116 -19.54 -34.78 -1.86
N ASP A 117 -19.45 -33.47 -1.65
CA ASP A 117 -20.62 -32.61 -1.46
C ASP A 117 -21.17 -32.19 -2.84
N PRO A 118 -22.42 -32.52 -3.23
CA PRO A 118 -22.98 -32.13 -4.52
C PRO A 118 -23.51 -30.69 -4.56
N ARG A 119 -23.26 -29.85 -3.55
CA ARG A 119 -23.76 -28.47 -3.51
C ARG A 119 -22.64 -27.46 -3.34
N GLY A 120 -22.17 -26.96 -4.48
CA GLY A 120 -21.97 -25.52 -4.64
C GLY A 120 -20.87 -24.85 -3.81
N SER A 121 -19.70 -25.45 -3.61
CA SER A 121 -18.52 -24.64 -3.25
C SER A 121 -17.87 -24.10 -4.54
N ARG A 122 -18.45 -23.01 -5.03
CA ARG A 122 -17.82 -22.09 -5.99
C ARG A 122 -16.36 -21.95 -5.56
N ARG A 123 -15.43 -22.28 -6.46
CA ARG A 123 -13.98 -22.34 -6.29
C ARG A 123 -13.38 -20.95 -5.99
N ARG A 124 -13.86 -20.27 -4.93
CA ARG A 124 -13.42 -18.97 -4.37
C ARG A 124 -12.10 -19.12 -3.60
N GLY A 125 -11.28 -20.09 -4.01
CA GLY A 125 -10.07 -20.48 -3.31
C GLY A 125 -8.87 -19.65 -3.66
N SER A 126 -8.88 -18.82 -4.72
CA SER A 126 -7.70 -18.08 -5.20
C SER A 126 -7.96 -16.60 -5.51
N SER A 127 -9.18 -16.20 -5.85
CA SER A 127 -9.47 -14.84 -6.33
C SER A 127 -9.44 -13.75 -5.24
N GLU A 128 -9.77 -14.08 -3.99
CA GLU A 128 -9.76 -13.10 -2.89
C GLU A 128 -8.35 -12.70 -2.43
N ARG A 129 -7.31 -13.49 -2.79
CA ARG A 129 -5.92 -13.24 -2.36
C ARG A 129 -5.12 -12.30 -3.27
N ASN A 130 -5.57 -12.09 -4.51
CA ASN A 130 -4.86 -11.23 -5.48
C ASN A 130 -5.26 -9.76 -5.38
N LEU A 131 -6.45 -9.48 -4.85
CA LEU A 131 -6.97 -8.13 -4.59
C LEU A 131 -5.99 -7.21 -3.83
N PRO A 132 -5.31 -7.65 -2.76
CA PRO A 132 -4.34 -6.79 -2.07
C PRO A 132 -3.09 -6.48 -2.89
N ILE A 133 -2.61 -7.39 -3.75
CA ILE A 133 -1.40 -7.14 -4.57
C ILE A 133 -1.68 -6.11 -5.64
N THR A 134 -2.75 -6.29 -6.38
CA THR A 134 -3.14 -5.36 -7.44
C THR A 134 -3.32 -3.96 -6.87
N ALA A 135 -3.95 -3.84 -5.70
CA ALA A 135 -4.12 -2.56 -5.02
C ALA A 135 -2.78 -1.93 -4.59
N VAL A 136 -1.83 -2.72 -4.07
CA VAL A 136 -0.49 -2.23 -3.70
C VAL A 136 0.30 -1.75 -4.93
N LEU A 137 0.26 -2.50 -6.03
CA LEU A 137 0.91 -2.11 -7.29
C LEU A 137 0.26 -0.85 -7.89
N ALA A 138 -1.08 -0.77 -7.86
CA ALA A 138 -1.81 0.40 -8.33
C ALA A 138 -1.46 1.66 -7.49
N HIS A 139 -1.38 1.52 -6.15
CA HIS A 139 -0.94 2.60 -5.28
C HIS A 139 0.50 3.05 -5.61
N GLY A 140 1.42 2.10 -5.82
CA GLY A 140 2.80 2.40 -6.20
C GLY A 140 2.90 3.14 -7.54
N ALA A 141 2.12 2.71 -8.54
CA ALA A 141 2.05 3.38 -9.84
C ALA A 141 1.50 4.81 -9.72
N LEU A 142 0.42 5.00 -8.95
CA LEU A 142 -0.14 6.33 -8.69
C LEU A 142 0.85 7.25 -7.95
N ALA A 143 1.64 6.70 -7.02
CA ALA A 143 2.69 7.44 -6.33
C ALA A 143 3.78 7.92 -7.31
N LEU A 144 4.24 7.05 -8.21
CA LEU A 144 5.19 7.42 -9.28
C LEU A 144 4.64 8.52 -10.17
N THR A 145 3.39 8.39 -10.64
CA THR A 145 2.72 9.43 -11.43
C THR A 145 2.66 10.75 -10.69
N THR A 146 2.35 10.75 -9.40
CA THR A 146 2.31 11.96 -8.57
C THR A 146 3.66 12.63 -8.49
N VAL A 147 4.74 11.88 -8.24
CA VAL A 147 6.10 12.43 -8.18
C VAL A 147 6.49 13.05 -9.52
N THR A 148 6.23 12.37 -10.64
CA THR A 148 6.50 12.90 -11.98
C THR A 148 5.73 14.20 -12.23
N LEU A 149 4.44 14.25 -11.89
CA LEU A 149 3.62 15.45 -12.04
C LEU A 149 4.14 16.61 -11.17
N VAL A 150 4.56 16.34 -9.94
CA VAL A 150 5.16 17.36 -9.05
C VAL A 150 6.46 17.91 -9.64
N ILE A 151 7.36 17.04 -10.12
CA ILE A 151 8.63 17.46 -10.73
C ILE A 151 8.36 18.32 -11.96
N LEU A 152 7.50 17.86 -12.87
CA LEU A 152 7.13 18.63 -14.07
C LEU A 152 6.50 19.98 -13.72
N THR A 153 5.75 20.05 -12.61
CA THR A 153 5.13 21.29 -12.13
C THR A 153 6.13 22.27 -11.51
N LEU A 154 7.25 21.79 -10.96
CA LEU A 154 8.28 22.65 -10.36
C LEU A 154 9.33 23.11 -11.38
N LEU A 155 9.50 22.37 -12.48
CA LEU A 155 10.44 22.66 -13.55
C LEU A 155 9.88 23.52 -14.68
N GLY A 156 8.55 23.71 -14.73
CA GLY A 156 7.85 24.58 -15.69
C GLY A 156 6.98 25.62 -14.99
#